data_AF-A0A5S3YXZ9-F1
#
_entry.id   AF-A0A5S3YXZ9-F1
#
_cell.length_a   1.000
_cell.length_b   1.000
_cell.length_c   1.000
_cell.angle_alpha   90.00
_cell.angle_beta   90.00
_cell.angle_gamma   90.00
#
_symmetry.space_group_name_H-M   'P 1'
#
loop_
_entity.id
_entity.type
_entity.pdbx_description
1 polymer ?
#
loop_
_entity_poly.entity_id
_entity_poly.type
_entity_poly.pdbx_seq_one_letter_code
_entity_poly.pdbx_strand_id
1 'polypeptide(L)'
;MLEALNDKYLEGQAVEFLRIQFFAKYRKVFAKPIESLTEELELMIADPLFIAIVSRGITPHHQLEKIILLARKELLYCIANNLDARAYQPTINAIACQNLLNDGVYFQTGEEQALISALADCDKQFAYAAVALKICYANFEQALSIWAENKTLFEHVSLKQLGDDLAFYASVASSPSSEEHEVADETSLNVQSFYAENPYPKYKVVKLSALNVSQCMARLGLEQVEKPNILIAGCGTGLQAIELAYANKDGHVTAIDISPTSLNYAKKWHQNTS
;
A
#
# COMPACT_ATOMS: atom_id res chain seq x y z
N MET A 1 -16.65 9.36 8.55
CA MET A 1 -15.24 8.92 8.50
C MET A 1 -14.91 8.18 7.21
N LEU A 2 -15.62 7.10 6.85
CA LEU A 2 -15.38 6.41 5.56
C LEU A 2 -15.51 7.34 4.35
N GLU A 3 -16.47 8.26 4.34
CA GLU A 3 -16.61 9.26 3.27
C GLU A 3 -15.39 10.18 3.14
N ALA A 4 -14.71 10.48 4.25
CA ALA A 4 -13.52 11.33 4.26
C ALA A 4 -12.30 10.66 3.61
N LEU A 5 -12.36 9.35 3.33
CA LEU A 5 -11.34 8.65 2.55
C LEU A 5 -11.31 9.08 1.08
N ASN A 6 -12.39 9.70 0.58
CA ASN A 6 -12.46 10.20 -0.79
C ASN A 6 -11.95 11.65 -0.91
N ASP A 7 -11.59 12.29 0.20
CA ASP A 7 -11.01 13.62 0.24
C ASP A 7 -9.49 13.52 0.44
N LYS A 8 -8.73 13.97 -0.56
CA LYS A 8 -7.26 13.89 -0.55
C LYS A 8 -6.60 14.59 0.65
N TYR A 9 -7.24 15.59 1.24
CA TYR A 9 -6.72 16.31 2.40
C TYR A 9 -7.07 15.65 3.72
N LEU A 10 -8.17 14.88 3.76
CA LEU A 10 -8.65 14.22 4.97
C LEU A 10 -8.26 12.76 5.04
N GLU A 11 -7.93 12.11 3.91
CA GLU A 11 -7.68 10.66 3.84
C GLU A 11 -6.66 10.19 4.88
N GLY A 12 -5.52 10.88 5.00
CA GLY A 12 -4.48 10.54 5.97
C GLY A 12 -4.95 10.56 7.41
N GLN A 13 -5.73 11.56 7.80
CA GLN A 13 -6.30 11.62 9.14
C GLN A 13 -7.41 10.60 9.32
N ALA A 14 -8.24 10.42 8.29
CA ALA A 14 -9.36 9.49 8.31
C ALA A 14 -8.87 8.05 8.51
N VAL A 15 -7.81 7.62 7.81
CA VAL A 15 -7.22 6.29 7.99
C VAL A 15 -6.78 6.06 9.43
N GLU A 16 -6.12 7.02 10.07
CA GLU A 16 -5.68 6.89 11.46
C GLU A 16 -6.86 6.75 12.44
N PHE A 17 -7.89 7.58 12.29
CA PHE A 17 -9.09 7.48 13.12
C PHE A 17 -9.86 6.17 12.86
N LEU A 18 -9.93 5.72 11.61
CA LEU A 18 -10.57 4.45 11.26
C LEU A 18 -9.80 3.25 11.84
N ARG A 19 -8.47 3.31 11.92
CA ARG A 19 -7.68 2.28 12.62
C ARG A 19 -8.02 2.24 14.09
N ILE A 20 -8.08 3.39 14.77
CA ILE A 20 -8.48 3.46 16.19
C ILE A 20 -9.89 2.88 16.36
N GLN A 21 -10.83 3.29 15.50
CA GLN A 21 -12.21 2.80 15.52
C GLN A 21 -12.28 1.28 15.31
N PHE A 22 -11.52 0.74 14.35
CA PHE A 22 -11.46 -0.68 14.04
C PHE A 22 -10.94 -1.49 15.24
N PHE A 23 -9.79 -1.12 15.81
CA PHE A 23 -9.24 -1.82 16.98
C PHE A 23 -10.14 -1.68 18.21
N ALA A 24 -10.82 -0.55 18.39
CA ALA A 24 -11.81 -0.38 19.46
C ALA A 24 -13.04 -1.30 19.26
N LYS A 25 -13.56 -1.39 18.02
CA LYS A 25 -14.70 -2.24 17.66
C LYS A 25 -14.40 -3.72 17.90
N TYR A 26 -13.22 -4.18 17.46
CA TYR A 26 -12.81 -5.58 17.53
C TYR A 26 -11.86 -5.88 18.70
N ARG A 27 -11.86 -5.05 19.75
CA ARG A 27 -10.96 -5.21 20.91
C ARG A 27 -11.01 -6.60 21.55
N LYS A 28 -12.18 -7.25 21.52
CA LYS A 28 -12.38 -8.59 22.11
C LYS A 28 -11.76 -9.69 21.25
N VAL A 29 -11.80 -9.54 19.93
CA VAL A 29 -11.11 -10.42 18.98
C VAL A 29 -9.62 -10.35 19.23
N PHE A 30 -9.07 -9.13 19.29
CA PHE A 30 -7.64 -8.92 19.49
C PHE A 30 -7.13 -9.25 20.91
N ALA A 31 -8.03 -9.50 21.86
CA ALA A 31 -7.67 -9.89 23.22
C ALA A 31 -7.30 -11.38 23.35
N LYS A 32 -7.52 -12.18 22.29
CA LYS A 32 -7.27 -13.62 22.29
C LYS A 32 -6.33 -14.01 21.14
N PRO A 33 -5.53 -15.08 21.29
CA PRO A 33 -4.78 -15.63 20.17
C PRO A 33 -5.72 -16.03 19.03
N ILE A 34 -5.31 -15.71 17.80
CA ILE A 34 -6.03 -16.07 16.58
C ILE A 34 -5.36 -17.29 15.97
N GLU A 35 -6.11 -18.38 15.88
CA GLU A 35 -5.65 -19.69 15.41
C GLU A 35 -6.38 -20.14 14.13
N SER A 36 -7.65 -19.76 13.97
CA SER A 36 -8.49 -20.10 12.82
C SER A 36 -9.49 -18.98 12.52
N LEU A 37 -10.11 -19.03 11.33
CA LEU A 37 -11.17 -18.11 10.95
C LEU A 37 -12.49 -18.53 11.64
N THR A 38 -12.95 -17.73 12.60
CA THR A 38 -14.24 -17.91 13.29
C THR A 38 -15.33 -17.08 12.63
N GLU A 39 -16.60 -17.31 12.94
CA GLU A 39 -17.71 -16.46 12.47
C GLU A 39 -17.50 -14.96 12.80
N GLU A 40 -16.96 -14.66 13.99
CA GLU A 40 -16.65 -13.27 14.39
C GLU A 40 -15.57 -12.65 13.49
N LEU A 41 -14.57 -13.45 13.08
CA LEU A 41 -13.52 -13.01 12.15
C LEU A 41 -14.03 -12.88 10.72
N GLU A 42 -14.91 -13.78 10.28
CA GLU A 42 -15.59 -13.69 8.99
C GLU A 42 -16.36 -12.36 8.87
N LEU A 43 -17.15 -12.02 9.90
CA LEU A 43 -17.84 -10.72 9.98
C LEU A 43 -16.87 -9.53 10.01
N MET A 44 -15.68 -9.71 10.60
CA MET A 44 -14.66 -8.67 10.64
C MET A 44 -14.02 -8.43 9.28
N ILE A 45 -13.67 -9.47 8.53
CA ILE A 45 -13.00 -9.30 7.22
C ILE A 45 -13.95 -8.77 6.14
N ALA A 46 -15.26 -8.93 6.32
CA ALA A 46 -16.30 -8.29 5.51
C ALA A 46 -16.59 -6.82 5.91
N ASP A 47 -16.09 -6.35 7.06
CA ASP A 47 -16.36 -5.00 7.54
C ASP A 47 -15.70 -3.95 6.63
N PRO A 48 -16.44 -2.93 6.16
CA PRO A 48 -15.86 -1.77 5.50
C PRO A 48 -14.67 -1.12 6.23
N LEU A 49 -14.62 -1.16 7.57
CA LEU A 49 -13.47 -0.70 8.35
C LEU A 49 -12.22 -1.54 8.08
N PHE A 50 -12.35 -2.87 8.05
CA PHE A 50 -11.23 -3.76 7.73
C PHE A 50 -10.72 -3.49 6.32
N ILE A 51 -11.63 -3.47 5.34
CA ILE A 51 -11.32 -3.21 3.93
C ILE A 51 -10.58 -1.87 3.79
N ALA A 52 -11.09 -0.81 4.43
CA ALA A 52 -10.52 0.52 4.34
C ALA A 52 -9.09 0.64 4.91
N ILE A 53 -8.81 0.02 6.06
CA ILE A 53 -7.48 0.11 6.69
C ILE A 53 -6.46 -0.81 6.00
N VAL A 54 -6.89 -2.01 5.57
CA VAL A 54 -6.03 -3.03 4.95
C VAL A 54 -5.63 -2.58 3.55
N SER A 55 -6.51 -1.93 2.79
CA SER A 55 -6.19 -1.50 1.42
C SER A 55 -5.25 -0.29 1.33
N ARG A 56 -5.10 0.49 2.40
CA ARG A 56 -4.46 1.82 2.38
C ARG A 56 -3.10 1.91 3.06
N GLY A 57 -2.71 0.90 3.83
CA GLY A 57 -1.45 0.97 4.55
C GLY A 57 -1.05 -0.34 5.18
N ILE A 58 0.26 -0.46 5.42
CA ILE A 58 0.80 -1.55 6.23
C ILE A 58 0.37 -1.32 7.67
N THR A 59 -0.30 -2.32 8.26
CA THR A 59 -0.66 -2.28 9.67
C THR A 59 0.19 -3.28 10.45
N PRO A 60 1.25 -2.82 11.14
CA PRO A 60 2.20 -3.69 11.83
C PRO A 60 1.62 -4.21 13.14
N HIS A 61 0.56 -5.03 13.03
CA HIS A 61 -0.12 -5.67 14.15
C HIS A 61 -0.14 -7.18 13.90
N HIS A 62 0.62 -7.93 14.70
CA HIS A 62 0.85 -9.36 14.48
C HIS A 62 -0.44 -10.19 14.35
N GLN A 63 -1.49 -9.89 15.12
CA GLN A 63 -2.76 -10.63 14.99
C GLN A 63 -3.53 -10.23 13.74
N LEU A 64 -3.43 -8.97 13.29
CA LEU A 64 -4.10 -8.55 12.07
C LEU A 64 -3.44 -9.20 10.85
N GLU A 65 -2.11 -9.30 10.86
CA GLU A 65 -1.36 -10.06 9.87
C GLU A 65 -1.80 -11.53 9.83
N LYS A 66 -1.92 -12.19 10.99
CA LYS A 66 -2.48 -13.55 11.07
C LYS A 66 -3.87 -13.65 10.46
N ILE A 67 -4.74 -12.67 10.71
CA ILE A 67 -6.09 -12.64 10.12
C ILE A 67 -6.01 -12.49 8.60
N ILE A 68 -5.13 -11.63 8.08
CA ILE A 68 -4.94 -11.45 6.64
C ILE A 68 -4.50 -12.78 6.01
N LEU A 69 -3.55 -13.48 6.63
CA LEU A 69 -3.06 -14.79 6.16
C LEU A 69 -4.15 -15.87 6.20
N LEU A 70 -4.96 -15.91 7.25
CA LEU A 70 -6.09 -16.85 7.36
C LEU A 70 -7.17 -16.52 6.33
N ALA A 71 -7.58 -15.25 6.23
CA ALA A 71 -8.62 -14.81 5.31
C ALA A 71 -8.23 -15.09 3.86
N ARG A 72 -7.01 -14.76 3.44
CA ARG A 72 -6.57 -15.07 2.07
C ARG A 72 -6.51 -16.57 1.80
N LYS A 73 -6.14 -17.40 2.79
CA LYS A 73 -6.09 -18.87 2.63
C LYS A 73 -7.49 -19.45 2.43
N GLU A 74 -8.44 -19.05 3.27
CA GLU A 74 -9.83 -19.49 3.16
C GLU A 74 -10.46 -19.02 1.84
N LEU A 75 -10.25 -17.75 1.46
CA LEU A 75 -10.75 -17.22 0.18
C LEU A 75 -10.10 -17.91 -1.02
N LEU A 76 -8.81 -18.23 -0.94
CA LEU A 76 -8.12 -19.03 -1.94
C LEU A 76 -8.75 -20.42 -2.08
N TYR A 77 -8.99 -21.10 -0.96
CA TYR A 77 -9.66 -22.40 -0.95
C TYR A 77 -11.05 -22.32 -1.57
N CYS A 78 -11.86 -21.32 -1.20
CA CYS A 78 -13.20 -21.15 -1.76
C CYS A 78 -13.15 -21.02 -3.29
N ILE A 79 -12.36 -20.09 -3.81
CA ILE A 79 -12.31 -19.84 -5.25
C ILE A 79 -11.71 -21.01 -6.02
N ALA A 80 -10.66 -21.66 -5.49
CA ALA A 80 -10.06 -22.84 -6.11
C ALA A 80 -11.02 -24.04 -6.18
N ASN A 81 -12.01 -24.12 -5.29
CA ASN A 81 -13.03 -25.17 -5.27
C ASN A 81 -14.39 -24.72 -5.82
N ASN A 82 -14.46 -23.58 -6.52
CA ASN A 82 -15.69 -23.00 -7.07
C ASN A 82 -16.80 -22.75 -6.03
N LEU A 83 -16.42 -22.51 -4.78
CA LEU A 83 -17.32 -22.07 -3.73
C LEU A 83 -17.53 -20.56 -3.84
N ASP A 84 -18.78 -20.12 -3.71
CA ASP A 84 -19.13 -18.71 -3.89
C ASP A 84 -18.61 -17.85 -2.73
N ALA A 85 -17.58 -17.05 -3.00
CA ALA A 85 -17.04 -16.04 -2.10
C ALA A 85 -17.11 -14.62 -2.69
N ARG A 86 -18.04 -14.36 -3.64
CA ARG A 86 -18.12 -13.05 -4.32
C ARG A 86 -18.35 -11.88 -3.37
N ALA A 87 -19.06 -12.10 -2.26
CA ALA A 87 -19.26 -11.09 -1.22
C ALA A 87 -17.95 -10.56 -0.62
N TYR A 88 -16.87 -11.36 -0.67
CA TYR A 88 -15.55 -11.03 -0.12
C TYR A 88 -14.57 -10.47 -1.17
N GLN A 89 -15.01 -10.16 -2.39
CA GLN A 89 -14.16 -9.46 -3.38
C GLN A 89 -13.51 -8.18 -2.82
N PRO A 90 -14.21 -7.32 -2.06
CA PRO A 90 -13.58 -6.16 -1.41
C PRO A 90 -12.41 -6.56 -0.48
N THR A 91 -12.55 -7.66 0.24
CA THR A 91 -11.53 -8.21 1.14
C THR A 91 -10.32 -8.71 0.36
N ILE A 92 -10.54 -9.48 -0.72
CA ILE A 92 -9.46 -9.94 -1.61
C ILE A 92 -8.69 -8.74 -2.16
N ASN A 93 -9.40 -7.71 -2.62
CA ASN A 93 -8.78 -6.49 -3.15
C ASN A 93 -7.96 -5.76 -2.08
N ALA A 94 -8.48 -5.62 -0.86
CA ALA A 94 -7.76 -4.99 0.23
C ALA A 94 -6.47 -5.74 0.57
N ILE A 95 -6.51 -7.08 0.62
CA ILE A 95 -5.34 -7.91 0.87
C ILE A 95 -4.32 -7.79 -0.26
N ALA A 96 -4.76 -7.83 -1.52
CA ALA A 96 -3.89 -7.60 -2.68
C ALA A 96 -3.23 -6.22 -2.64
N CYS A 97 -3.98 -5.17 -2.26
CA CYS A 97 -3.46 -3.83 -2.08
C CYS A 97 -2.37 -3.77 -0.99
N GLN A 98 -2.54 -4.52 0.11
CA GLN A 98 -1.54 -4.61 1.17
C GLN A 98 -0.31 -5.42 0.73
N ASN A 99 -0.52 -6.49 -0.05
CA ASN A 99 0.54 -7.31 -0.61
C ASN A 99 1.46 -6.49 -1.54
N LEU A 100 0.88 -5.57 -2.33
CA LEU A 100 1.67 -4.64 -3.15
C LEU A 100 2.49 -3.64 -2.32
N LEU A 101 1.98 -3.26 -1.14
CA LEU A 101 2.67 -2.33 -0.24
C LEU A 101 3.85 -2.97 0.49
N ASN A 102 3.76 -4.27 0.80
CA ASN A 102 4.78 -5.01 1.53
C ASN A 102 5.67 -5.87 0.63
N ASP A 103 5.60 -5.72 -0.69
CA ASP A 103 6.38 -6.47 -1.68
C ASP A 103 6.16 -7.99 -1.72
N GLY A 104 5.03 -8.46 -1.20
CA GLY A 104 4.69 -9.88 -1.22
C GLY A 104 5.46 -10.73 -0.23
N VAL A 105 5.92 -10.12 0.89
CA VAL A 105 6.72 -10.80 1.93
C VAL A 105 5.99 -11.88 2.73
N TYR A 106 4.69 -12.09 2.47
CA TYR A 106 3.91 -13.09 3.18
C TYR A 106 4.31 -14.53 2.81
N PHE A 107 4.62 -15.33 3.83
CA PHE A 107 4.95 -16.75 3.70
C PHE A 107 3.84 -17.55 3.03
N GLN A 108 4.18 -18.60 2.28
CA GLN A 108 3.23 -19.47 1.59
C GLN A 108 3.54 -20.94 1.88
N THR A 109 2.50 -21.72 2.13
CA THR A 109 2.58 -23.18 2.31
C THR A 109 2.51 -23.93 0.98
N GLY A 110 2.97 -25.18 0.95
CA GLY A 110 2.81 -26.04 -0.23
C GLY A 110 1.35 -26.33 -0.59
N GLU A 111 0.46 -26.35 0.41
CA GLU A 111 -1.00 -26.45 0.20
C GLU A 111 -1.54 -25.24 -0.56
N GLU A 112 -1.19 -24.02 -0.13
CA GLU A 112 -1.58 -22.78 -0.81
C GLU A 112 -1.04 -22.75 -2.24
N GLN A 113 0.20 -23.21 -2.47
CA GLN A 113 0.78 -23.27 -3.81
C GLN A 113 -0.03 -24.17 -4.76
N ALA A 114 -0.52 -25.31 -4.26
CA ALA A 114 -1.39 -26.20 -5.03
C ALA A 114 -2.75 -25.55 -5.36
N LEU A 115 -3.34 -24.85 -4.38
CA LEU A 115 -4.60 -24.11 -4.59
C LEU A 115 -4.43 -22.96 -5.59
N ILE A 116 -3.31 -22.23 -5.56
CA ILE A 116 -2.99 -21.18 -6.54
C ILE A 116 -2.95 -21.75 -7.96
N SER A 117 -2.38 -22.95 -8.14
CA SER A 117 -2.39 -23.63 -9.44
C SER A 117 -3.80 -24.01 -9.88
N ALA A 118 -4.64 -24.49 -8.96
CA ALA A 118 -6.03 -24.87 -9.23
C ALA A 118 -6.92 -23.69 -9.65
N LEU A 119 -6.53 -22.44 -9.34
CA LEU A 119 -7.26 -21.24 -9.81
C LEU A 119 -7.35 -21.13 -11.34
N ALA A 120 -6.51 -21.84 -12.10
CA ALA A 120 -6.61 -21.91 -13.56
C ALA A 120 -7.93 -22.54 -14.05
N ASP A 121 -8.51 -23.43 -13.24
CA ASP A 121 -9.71 -24.20 -13.57
C ASP A 121 -10.99 -23.67 -12.89
N CYS A 122 -10.93 -22.47 -12.28
CA CYS A 122 -12.10 -21.87 -11.64
C CYS A 122 -13.16 -21.45 -12.68
N ASP A 123 -14.42 -21.43 -12.24
CA ASP A 123 -15.54 -20.98 -13.05
C ASP A 123 -15.33 -19.54 -13.51
N LYS A 124 -15.76 -19.22 -14.73
CA LYS A 124 -15.59 -17.89 -15.34
C LYS A 124 -16.11 -16.74 -14.47
N GLN A 125 -17.14 -16.98 -13.66
CA GLN A 125 -17.68 -15.98 -12.73
C GLN A 125 -16.70 -15.58 -11.62
N PHE A 126 -15.69 -16.40 -11.35
CA PHE A 126 -14.65 -16.16 -10.36
C PHE A 126 -13.32 -15.69 -10.96
N ALA A 127 -13.23 -15.51 -12.28
CA ALA A 127 -11.98 -15.17 -12.98
C ALA A 127 -11.27 -13.94 -12.37
N TYR A 128 -12.02 -12.88 -12.03
CA TYR A 128 -11.45 -11.72 -11.36
C TYR A 128 -10.88 -12.07 -9.99
N ALA A 129 -11.66 -12.76 -9.15
CA ALA A 129 -11.25 -13.15 -7.80
C ALA A 129 -10.00 -14.06 -7.84
N ALA A 130 -9.94 -14.98 -8.80
CA ALA A 130 -8.78 -15.83 -9.03
C ALA A 130 -7.51 -15.01 -9.36
N VAL A 131 -7.60 -14.02 -10.26
CA VAL A 131 -6.46 -13.16 -10.59
C VAL A 131 -6.06 -12.28 -9.41
N ALA A 132 -7.02 -11.68 -8.70
CA ALA A 132 -6.74 -10.87 -7.52
C ALA A 132 -6.12 -11.70 -6.37
N LEU A 133 -6.53 -12.97 -6.21
CA LEU A 133 -5.90 -13.91 -5.28
C LEU A 133 -4.48 -14.26 -5.70
N LYS A 134 -4.21 -14.52 -6.99
CA LYS A 134 -2.83 -14.70 -7.46
C LYS A 134 -1.94 -13.51 -7.09
N ILE A 135 -2.47 -12.28 -7.16
CA ILE A 135 -1.76 -11.07 -6.71
C ILE A 135 -1.53 -11.06 -5.18
N CYS A 136 -2.44 -11.59 -4.37
CA CYS A 136 -2.26 -11.73 -2.90
C CYS A 136 -1.11 -12.68 -2.50
N TYR A 137 -0.61 -13.47 -3.46
CA TYR A 137 0.46 -14.46 -3.30
C TYR A 137 1.66 -14.18 -4.21
N ALA A 138 1.68 -13.06 -4.92
CA ALA A 138 2.78 -12.70 -5.81
C ALA A 138 3.78 -11.79 -5.11
N ASN A 139 5.05 -11.86 -5.49
CA ASN A 139 5.96 -10.73 -5.25
C ASN A 139 5.55 -9.54 -6.13
N PHE A 140 6.16 -8.37 -5.90
CA PHE A 140 5.77 -7.15 -6.61
C PHE A 140 5.85 -7.24 -8.13
N GLU A 141 6.95 -7.78 -8.68
CA GLU A 141 7.12 -7.91 -10.14
C GLU A 141 6.09 -8.89 -10.74
N GLN A 142 5.91 -10.04 -10.10
CA GLN A 142 4.91 -11.03 -10.49
C GLN A 142 3.50 -10.44 -10.46
N ALA A 143 3.17 -9.64 -9.44
CA ALA A 143 1.87 -8.99 -9.34
C ALA A 143 1.61 -8.04 -10.52
N LEU A 144 2.61 -7.25 -10.92
CA LEU A 144 2.51 -6.38 -12.10
C LEU A 144 2.37 -7.19 -13.40
N SER A 145 3.10 -8.29 -13.55
CA SER A 145 2.98 -9.18 -14.73
C SER A 145 1.59 -9.83 -14.81
N ILE A 146 1.12 -10.41 -13.71
CA ILE A 146 -0.22 -11.03 -13.61
C ILE A 146 -1.29 -10.01 -13.98
N TRP A 147 -1.20 -8.78 -13.46
CA TRP A 147 -2.13 -7.72 -13.82
C TRP A 147 -2.04 -7.32 -15.29
N ALA A 148 -0.83 -7.19 -15.84
CA ALA A 148 -0.62 -6.78 -17.23
C ALA A 148 -1.26 -7.76 -18.23
N GLU A 149 -1.21 -9.06 -17.94
CA GLU A 149 -1.83 -10.12 -18.75
C GLU A 149 -3.37 -10.15 -18.61
N ASN A 150 -3.92 -9.54 -17.57
CA ASN A 150 -5.33 -9.65 -17.19
C ASN A 150 -6.03 -8.29 -17.05
N LYS A 151 -5.51 -7.22 -17.65
CA LYS A 151 -5.98 -5.83 -17.46
C LYS A 151 -7.49 -5.65 -17.66
N THR A 152 -8.07 -6.31 -18.67
CA THR A 152 -9.50 -6.20 -19.00
C THR A 152 -10.42 -6.64 -17.85
N LEU A 153 -9.97 -7.56 -16.99
CA LEU A 153 -10.74 -7.97 -15.80
C LEU A 153 -10.87 -6.85 -14.77
N PHE A 154 -9.95 -5.88 -14.75
CA PHE A 154 -9.94 -4.77 -13.80
C PHE A 154 -10.75 -3.56 -14.27
N GLU A 155 -11.03 -3.46 -15.58
CA GLU A 155 -11.80 -2.35 -16.16
C GLU A 155 -13.29 -2.41 -15.79
N HIS A 156 -13.81 -3.62 -15.57
CA HIS A 156 -15.24 -3.88 -15.35
C HIS A 156 -15.64 -4.03 -13.88
N VAL A 157 -14.68 -3.90 -12.95
CA VAL A 157 -14.91 -4.10 -11.53
C VAL A 157 -15.20 -2.75 -10.86
N SER A 158 -16.25 -2.71 -10.04
CA SER A 158 -16.64 -1.49 -9.31
C SER A 158 -15.59 -1.06 -8.27
N LEU A 159 -14.78 -2.01 -7.80
CA LEU A 159 -13.71 -1.83 -6.82
C LEU A 159 -12.39 -1.44 -7.50
N LYS A 160 -12.30 -0.19 -7.98
CA LYS A 160 -11.15 0.28 -8.78
C LYS A 160 -9.81 0.33 -8.05
N GLN A 161 -9.82 0.42 -6.71
CA GLN A 161 -8.63 0.64 -5.88
C GLN A 161 -7.41 -0.22 -6.27
N LEU A 162 -7.59 -1.54 -6.39
CA LEU A 162 -6.48 -2.44 -6.74
C LEU A 162 -5.95 -2.17 -8.15
N GLY A 163 -6.84 -1.92 -9.11
CA GLY A 163 -6.45 -1.60 -10.48
C GLY A 163 -5.71 -0.26 -10.57
N ASP A 164 -6.18 0.75 -9.85
CA ASP A 164 -5.54 2.07 -9.77
C ASP A 164 -4.15 1.97 -9.14
N ASP A 165 -4.00 1.18 -8.08
CA ASP A 165 -2.71 0.92 -7.44
C ASP A 165 -1.73 0.23 -8.41
N LEU A 166 -2.18 -0.84 -9.08
CA LEU A 166 -1.36 -1.56 -10.07
C LEU A 166 -0.96 -0.66 -11.24
N ALA A 167 -1.87 0.19 -11.73
CA ALA A 167 -1.57 1.16 -12.77
C ALA A 167 -0.56 2.21 -12.31
N PHE A 168 -0.71 2.73 -11.09
CA PHE A 168 0.25 3.64 -10.49
C PHE A 168 1.64 3.00 -10.40
N TYR A 169 1.74 1.81 -9.81
CA TYR A 169 2.99 1.10 -9.63
C TYR A 169 3.66 0.73 -10.96
N ALA A 170 2.90 0.28 -11.96
CA ALA A 170 3.42 0.04 -13.31
C ALA A 170 3.95 1.32 -13.98
N SER A 171 3.33 2.47 -13.71
CA SER A 171 3.82 3.77 -14.20
C SER A 171 5.11 4.20 -13.53
N VAL A 172 5.30 3.86 -12.24
CA VAL A 172 6.56 4.10 -11.51
C VAL A 172 7.66 3.20 -12.09
N ALA A 173 7.38 1.91 -12.25
CA ALA A 173 8.34 0.92 -12.73
C ALA A 173 8.80 1.17 -14.19
N SER A 174 7.94 1.74 -15.03
CA SER A 174 8.26 2.09 -16.42
C SER A 174 8.87 3.49 -16.59
N SER A 175 8.96 4.29 -15.52
CA SER A 175 9.56 5.62 -15.61
C SER A 175 11.08 5.48 -15.78
N PRO A 176 11.68 6.15 -16.78
CA PRO A 176 13.13 6.15 -16.94
C PRO A 176 13.78 6.76 -15.70
N SER A 177 14.98 6.30 -15.34
CA SER A 177 15.83 7.01 -14.40
C SER A 177 16.15 8.37 -15.01
N SER A 178 15.70 9.47 -14.41
CA SER A 178 16.06 10.80 -14.89
C SER A 178 17.58 10.99 -14.81
N GLU A 179 18.21 11.32 -15.93
CA GLU A 179 19.66 11.52 -16.14
C GLU A 179 20.27 12.69 -15.35
N GLU A 180 19.58 13.22 -14.33
CA GLU A 180 19.94 14.53 -13.77
C GLU A 180 21.31 14.52 -13.08
N HIS A 181 21.79 13.37 -12.58
CA HIS A 181 23.17 13.22 -12.08
C HIS A 181 23.71 11.79 -12.28
N GLU A 182 24.73 11.62 -13.12
CA GLU A 182 25.47 10.36 -13.26
C GLU A 182 26.29 10.11 -11.98
N VAL A 183 25.97 9.04 -11.27
CA VAL A 183 26.71 8.62 -10.07
C VAL A 183 27.94 7.84 -10.51
N ALA A 184 29.12 8.48 -10.45
CA ALA A 184 30.37 7.85 -10.87
C ALA A 184 31.15 7.15 -9.73
N ASP A 185 30.81 7.45 -8.48
CA ASP A 185 31.48 6.87 -7.31
C ASP A 185 31.05 5.40 -7.10
N GLU A 186 32.03 4.50 -7.00
CA GLU A 186 31.78 3.04 -6.89
C GLU A 186 30.98 2.67 -5.64
N THR A 187 31.23 3.34 -4.51
CA THR A 187 30.47 3.11 -3.27
C THR A 187 29.02 3.51 -3.48
N SER A 188 28.80 4.66 -4.13
CA SER A 188 27.48 5.18 -4.44
C SER A 188 26.72 4.27 -5.42
N LEU A 189 27.40 3.70 -6.42
CA LEU A 189 26.82 2.70 -7.32
C LEU A 189 26.42 1.41 -6.59
N ASN A 190 27.27 0.94 -5.67
CA ASN A 190 26.97 -0.24 -4.84
C ASN A 190 25.79 0.01 -3.88
N VAL A 191 25.69 1.22 -3.32
CA VAL A 191 24.56 1.62 -2.49
C VAL A 191 23.29 1.70 -3.35
N GLN A 192 23.37 2.26 -4.55
CA GLN A 192 22.25 2.36 -5.48
C GLN A 192 21.73 0.98 -5.90
N SER A 193 22.61 0.03 -6.23
CA SER A 193 22.22 -1.33 -6.64
C SER A 193 21.53 -2.07 -5.51
N PHE A 194 22.02 -1.97 -4.27
CA PHE A 194 21.37 -2.54 -3.09
C PHE A 194 19.91 -2.05 -2.94
N TYR A 195 19.67 -0.76 -3.19
CA TYR A 195 18.33 -0.17 -3.12
C TYR A 195 17.46 -0.46 -4.35
N ALA A 196 18.04 -0.83 -5.48
CA ALA A 196 17.29 -1.28 -6.65
C ALA A 196 16.69 -2.68 -6.42
N GLU A 197 17.43 -3.55 -5.72
CA GLU A 197 16.99 -4.91 -5.39
C GLU A 197 15.93 -4.97 -4.28
N ASN A 198 15.94 -3.99 -3.37
CA ASN A 198 15.03 -3.94 -2.21
C ASN A 198 14.33 -2.58 -2.14
N PRO A 199 13.25 -2.37 -2.91
CA PRO A 199 12.59 -1.08 -2.95
C PRO A 199 12.08 -0.67 -1.55
N TYR A 200 12.33 0.60 -1.22
CA TYR A 200 11.98 1.24 0.03
C TYR A 200 10.48 1.20 0.37
N PRO A 201 10.09 1.54 1.63
CA PRO A 201 8.70 1.56 2.05
C PRO A 201 7.81 2.36 1.10
N LYS A 202 6.81 1.67 0.54
CA LYS A 202 5.73 2.27 -0.24
C LYS A 202 4.67 2.81 0.70
N TYR A 203 4.05 3.91 0.33
CA TYR A 203 2.90 4.47 1.04
C TYR A 203 1.78 4.78 0.05
N LYS A 204 0.54 4.61 0.49
CA LYS A 204 -0.65 4.97 -0.32
C LYS A 204 -1.37 6.21 0.19
N VAL A 205 -0.97 6.70 1.35
CA VAL A 205 -1.68 7.76 2.05
C VAL A 205 -0.66 8.69 2.68
N VAL A 206 -0.88 9.99 2.51
CA VAL A 206 -0.02 11.06 3.02
C VAL A 206 -0.76 11.76 4.17
N LYS A 207 -0.04 12.10 5.25
CA LYS A 207 -0.63 12.84 6.37
C LYS A 207 -0.37 14.33 6.21
N LEU A 208 -1.38 15.06 5.74
CA LEU A 208 -1.30 16.51 5.53
C LEU A 208 -1.52 17.34 6.82
N SER A 209 -1.17 16.77 7.98
CA SER A 209 -1.33 17.40 9.29
C SER A 209 0.01 17.79 9.93
N ALA A 210 1.09 17.82 9.16
CA ALA A 210 2.40 18.20 9.68
C ALA A 210 2.40 19.67 10.11
N LEU A 211 3.09 19.96 11.21
CA LEU A 211 3.38 21.34 11.59
C LEU A 211 4.33 21.94 10.56
N ASN A 212 4.10 23.20 10.21
CA ASN A 212 5.05 23.92 9.38
C ASN A 212 6.32 24.25 10.20
N VAL A 213 7.42 24.59 9.52
CA VAL A 213 8.72 24.82 10.17
C VAL A 213 8.62 25.97 11.18
N SER A 214 7.93 27.06 10.82
CA SER A 214 7.72 28.20 11.72
C SER A 214 7.04 27.76 13.04
N GLN A 215 5.98 26.96 12.95
CA GLN A 215 5.27 26.39 14.11
C GLN A 215 6.15 25.48 14.95
N CYS A 216 6.99 24.64 14.32
CA CYS A 216 7.96 23.81 15.02
C CYS A 216 8.99 24.67 15.77
N MET A 217 9.57 25.69 15.11
CA MET A 217 10.54 26.60 15.74
C MET A 217 9.93 27.33 16.93
N ALA A 218 8.72 27.86 16.77
CA ALA A 218 8.00 28.54 17.84
C ALA A 218 7.81 27.65 19.08
N ARG A 219 7.45 26.37 18.89
CA ARG A 219 7.30 25.40 19.99
C ARG A 219 8.61 25.07 20.70
N LEU A 220 9.73 25.16 19.99
CA LEU A 220 11.07 24.98 20.53
C LEU A 220 11.64 26.27 21.16
N GLY A 221 10.91 27.39 21.10
CA GLY A 221 11.40 28.69 21.55
C GLY A 221 12.49 29.28 20.66
N LEU A 222 12.55 28.85 19.40
CA LEU A 222 13.50 29.30 18.39
C LEU A 222 12.90 30.40 17.51
N GLU A 223 13.78 31.11 16.78
CA GLU A 223 13.36 32.11 15.81
C GLU A 223 12.56 31.46 14.67
N GLN A 224 11.42 32.08 14.36
CA GLN A 224 10.49 31.59 13.35
C GLN A 224 10.99 31.90 11.94
N VAL A 225 10.76 30.98 11.01
CA VAL A 225 11.15 31.12 9.60
C VAL A 225 9.89 31.03 8.75
N GLU A 226 9.47 32.16 8.19
CA GLU A 226 8.21 32.28 7.43
C GLU A 226 8.26 31.60 6.06
N LYS A 227 9.41 31.68 5.37
CA LYS A 227 9.62 31.10 4.02
C LYS A 227 10.84 30.17 4.03
N PRO A 228 10.71 28.99 4.65
CA PRO A 228 11.86 28.11 4.84
C PRO A 228 12.33 27.53 3.51
N ASN A 229 13.65 27.49 3.31
CA ASN A 229 14.29 26.67 2.28
C ASN A 229 14.77 25.38 2.94
N ILE A 230 14.16 24.25 2.57
CA ILE A 230 14.31 22.95 3.23
C ILE A 230 14.99 21.99 2.27
N LEU A 231 16.10 21.37 2.68
CA LEU A 231 16.74 20.26 1.97
C LEU A 231 16.48 18.95 2.71
N ILE A 232 15.99 17.94 1.99
CA ILE A 232 15.85 16.56 2.48
C ILE A 232 16.79 15.68 1.66
N ALA A 233 17.93 15.33 2.25
CA ALA A 233 18.88 14.40 1.66
C ALA A 233 18.54 12.96 2.05
N GLY A 234 18.46 12.07 1.06
CA GLY A 234 17.97 10.70 1.26
C GLY A 234 16.44 10.68 1.44
N CYS A 235 15.70 11.33 0.53
CA CYS A 235 14.25 11.48 0.68
C CYS A 235 13.46 10.18 0.45
N GLY A 236 14.10 9.11 -0.02
CA GLY A 236 13.46 7.86 -0.41
C GLY A 236 12.29 8.11 -1.36
N THR A 237 11.16 7.48 -1.06
CA THR A 237 9.90 7.58 -1.82
C THR A 237 9.17 8.93 -1.63
N GLY A 238 9.79 9.89 -0.94
CA GLY A 238 9.37 11.30 -0.93
C GLY A 238 8.26 11.67 0.05
N LEU A 239 7.84 10.75 0.95
CA LEU A 239 6.74 11.00 1.89
C LEU A 239 6.97 12.28 2.72
N GLN A 240 8.12 12.39 3.38
CA GLN A 240 8.45 13.55 4.21
C GLN A 240 8.55 14.84 3.39
N ALA A 241 9.07 14.76 2.16
CA ALA A 241 9.18 15.91 1.26
C ALA A 241 7.80 16.46 0.91
N ILE A 242 6.86 15.58 0.57
CA ILE A 242 5.48 15.95 0.24
C ILE A 242 4.78 16.52 1.48
N GLU A 243 4.87 15.86 2.64
CA GLU A 243 4.27 16.34 3.89
C GLU A 243 4.76 17.75 4.27
N LEU A 244 6.08 17.99 4.17
CA LEU A 244 6.66 19.30 4.46
C LEU A 244 6.28 20.35 3.42
N ALA A 245 6.23 20.00 2.13
CA ALA A 245 5.79 20.94 1.09
C ALA A 245 4.34 21.39 1.32
N TYR A 246 3.46 20.48 1.73
CA TYR A 246 2.08 20.79 2.07
C TYR A 246 1.94 21.69 3.30
N ALA A 247 2.73 21.43 4.35
CA ALA A 247 2.71 22.24 5.56
C ALA A 247 3.31 23.64 5.35
N ASN A 248 4.30 23.78 4.47
CA ASN A 248 5.07 25.02 4.24
C ASN A 248 4.75 25.62 2.87
N LYS A 249 3.50 26.06 2.65
CA LYS A 249 3.01 26.56 1.34
C LYS A 249 3.85 27.71 0.73
N ASP A 250 4.43 28.54 1.57
CA ASP A 250 5.26 29.69 1.16
C ASP A 250 6.78 29.40 1.18
N GLY A 251 7.16 28.16 1.54
CA GLY A 251 8.54 27.70 1.57
C GLY A 251 8.95 26.97 0.27
N HIS A 252 10.19 26.52 0.24
CA HIS A 252 10.74 25.70 -0.83
C HIS A 252 11.32 24.41 -0.25
N VAL A 253 10.93 23.26 -0.80
CA VAL A 253 11.45 21.95 -0.41
C VAL A 253 12.22 21.34 -1.57
N THR A 254 13.51 21.10 -1.37
CA THR A 254 14.37 20.32 -2.27
C THR A 254 14.57 18.94 -1.66
N ALA A 255 14.31 17.90 -2.43
CA ALA A 255 14.46 16.51 -2.00
C ALA A 255 15.38 15.77 -2.96
N ILE A 256 16.38 15.07 -2.43
CA ILE A 256 17.35 14.31 -3.21
C ILE A 256 17.45 12.89 -2.67
N ASP A 257 17.65 11.92 -3.55
CA ASP A 257 17.94 10.53 -3.21
C ASP A 257 18.83 9.91 -4.28
N ILE A 258 19.59 8.89 -3.91
CA ILE A 258 20.46 8.17 -4.84
C ILE A 258 19.69 7.14 -5.67
N SER A 259 18.55 6.66 -5.18
CA SER A 259 17.72 5.63 -5.82
C SER A 259 16.79 6.25 -6.88
N PRO A 260 16.98 5.95 -8.18
CA PRO A 260 16.12 6.47 -9.23
C PRO A 260 14.68 5.98 -9.09
N THR A 261 14.49 4.73 -8.67
CA THR A 261 13.17 4.14 -8.41
C THR A 261 12.43 4.91 -7.32
N SER A 262 13.12 5.31 -6.26
CA SER A 262 12.54 6.08 -5.15
C SER A 262 12.16 7.50 -5.59
N LEU A 263 13.01 8.15 -6.37
CA LEU A 263 12.71 9.45 -6.96
C LEU A 263 11.53 9.38 -7.94
N ASN A 264 11.45 8.35 -8.78
CA ASN A 264 10.32 8.15 -9.69
C ASN A 264 9.01 7.98 -8.91
N TYR A 265 9.04 7.22 -7.81
CA TYR A 265 7.92 7.10 -6.90
C TYR A 265 7.48 8.46 -6.33
N ALA A 266 8.43 9.23 -5.80
CA ALA A 266 8.20 10.56 -5.24
C ALA A 266 7.62 11.53 -6.29
N LYS A 267 8.21 11.57 -7.49
CA LYS A 267 7.77 12.41 -8.63
C LYS A 267 6.34 12.08 -9.04
N LYS A 268 5.98 10.79 -9.14
CA LYS A 268 4.61 10.37 -9.47
C LYS A 268 3.60 10.76 -8.38
N TRP A 269 3.95 10.62 -7.11
CA TRP A 269 3.10 11.09 -6.01
C TRP A 269 2.92 12.60 -6.01
N HIS A 270 3.98 13.37 -6.23
CA HIS A 270 3.90 14.82 -6.33
C HIS A 270 2.96 15.26 -7.47
N GLN A 271 3.05 14.63 -8.64
CA GLN A 271 2.17 14.89 -9.79
C GLN A 271 0.70 14.56 -9.52
N ASN A 272 0.43 13.48 -8.77
CA ASN A 272 -0.93 13.07 -8.43
C ASN A 272 -1.55 13.92 -7.30
N THR A 273 -0.72 14.59 -6.49
CA THR A 273 -1.18 15.35 -5.33
C THR A 273 -1.26 16.85 -5.58
N SER A 274 -0.43 17.41 -6.46
CA SER A 274 -0.45 18.82 -6.89
C SER A 274 -1.78 19.19 -7.56
#